data_AF-A0A382PFA1-F1
#
_entry.id   AF-A0A382PFA1-F1
#
_cell.length_a   1.000
_cell.length_b   1.000
_cell.length_c   1.000
_cell.angle_alpha   90.00
_cell.angle_beta   90.00
_cell.angle_gamma   90.00
#
_symmetry.space_group_name_H-M   'P 1'
#
loop_
_entity.id
_entity.type
_entity.pdbx_description
1 polymer ?
#
loop_
_entity_poly.entity_id
_entity_poly.type
_entity_poly.pdbx_seq_one_letter_code
_entity_poly.pdbx_strand_id
1 'polypeptide(L)'
;MTISAKEGLKTERERLLLSLESIPSAEEAFSLKVEVEEKKIRLIWDIKENCYLYLDKFSFIDQFTGENKIALFPKGKVLEDEFFGNVEVFFNRVEISL
;
A
#
# COMPACT_ATOMS: atom_id res chain seq x y z
N MET A 1 -33.39 -31.35 28.11
CA MET A 1 -32.80 -31.39 26.75
C MET A 1 -32.02 -30.09 26.59
N THR A 2 -30.69 -30.15 26.73
CA THR A 2 -29.82 -28.98 26.62
C THR A 2 -29.29 -28.95 25.18
N ILE A 3 -29.73 -27.99 24.39
CA ILE A 3 -29.23 -27.81 23.02
C ILE A 3 -28.02 -26.87 23.12
N SER A 4 -26.84 -27.42 22.84
CA SER A 4 -25.55 -26.73 22.90
C SER A 4 -25.37 -25.85 21.65
N ALA A 5 -25.54 -24.54 21.77
CA ALA A 5 -25.29 -23.57 20.70
C ALA A 5 -23.80 -23.15 20.65
N LYS A 6 -22.89 -24.11 20.48
CA LYS A 6 -21.42 -23.84 20.51
C LYS A 6 -20.66 -24.19 19.23
N GLU A 7 -21.29 -24.81 18.23
CA GLU A 7 -20.58 -25.28 17.03
C GLU A 7 -20.45 -24.23 15.91
N GLY A 8 -21.43 -23.34 15.72
CA GLY A 8 -21.37 -22.33 14.64
C GLY A 8 -20.31 -21.23 14.82
N LEU A 9 -19.97 -20.89 16.06
CA LEU A 9 -19.03 -19.80 16.38
C LEU A 9 -17.56 -20.22 16.25
N LYS A 10 -17.28 -21.52 16.18
CA LYS A 10 -15.92 -22.06 16.11
C LYS A 10 -15.39 -22.04 14.67
N THR A 11 -16.19 -22.51 13.72
CA THR A 11 -15.84 -22.59 12.29
C THR A 11 -15.67 -21.22 11.64
N GLU A 12 -16.50 -20.24 12.00
CA GLU A 12 -16.41 -18.89 11.43
C GLU A 12 -15.22 -18.09 11.98
N ARG A 13 -14.88 -18.31 13.27
CA ARG A 13 -13.64 -17.78 13.86
C ARG A 13 -12.39 -18.40 13.25
N GLU A 14 -12.38 -19.72 13.01
CA GLU A 14 -11.26 -20.41 12.34
C GLU A 14 -11.07 -19.87 10.93
N ARG A 15 -12.16 -19.61 10.17
CA ARG A 15 -12.09 -19.02 8.83
C ARG A 15 -11.57 -17.58 8.83
N LEU A 16 -11.99 -16.77 9.80
CA LEU A 16 -11.47 -15.41 9.99
C LEU A 16 -10.00 -15.44 10.44
N LEU A 17 -9.60 -16.34 11.32
CA LEU A 17 -8.20 -16.54 11.70
C LEU A 17 -7.32 -16.94 10.51
N LEU A 18 -7.77 -17.90 9.68
CA LEU A 18 -7.10 -18.32 8.44
C LEU A 18 -6.97 -17.17 7.43
N SER A 19 -7.94 -16.25 7.38
CA SER A 19 -7.87 -15.06 6.52
C SER A 19 -6.91 -13.98 7.06
N LEU A 20 -6.75 -13.89 8.39
CA LEU A 20 -5.79 -12.99 9.04
C LEU A 20 -4.35 -13.51 8.91
N GLU A 21 -4.15 -14.83 8.86
CA GLU A 21 -2.86 -15.48 8.65
C GLU A 21 -2.23 -15.21 7.26
N SER A 22 -2.95 -14.59 6.32
CA SER A 22 -2.45 -14.31 4.96
C SER A 22 -2.37 -12.82 4.59
N ILE A 23 -2.52 -11.90 5.55
CA ILE A 23 -2.28 -10.48 5.27
C ILE A 23 -0.78 -10.28 5.07
N PRO A 24 -0.31 -9.88 3.88
CA PRO A 24 1.10 -9.62 3.64
C PRO A 24 1.59 -8.49 4.53
N SER A 25 2.85 -8.55 4.92
CA SER A 25 3.52 -7.39 5.52
C SER A 25 3.57 -6.22 4.52
N ALA A 26 3.78 -5.00 5.02
CA ALA A 26 3.87 -3.83 4.15
C ALA A 26 5.00 -3.96 3.11
N GLU A 27 6.14 -4.54 3.48
CA GLU A 27 7.28 -4.75 2.56
C GLU A 27 6.94 -5.76 1.45
N GLU A 28 6.15 -6.78 1.76
CA GLU A 28 5.67 -7.77 0.77
C GLU A 28 4.55 -7.20 -0.12
N ALA A 29 3.71 -6.31 0.43
CA ALA A 29 2.64 -5.65 -0.31
C ALA A 29 3.16 -4.53 -1.22
N PHE A 30 4.24 -3.86 -0.83
CA PHE A 30 4.79 -2.67 -1.48
C PHE A 30 6.30 -2.79 -1.66
N SER A 31 6.72 -3.55 -2.67
CA SER A 31 8.14 -3.77 -2.93
C SER A 31 8.76 -2.57 -3.65
N LEU A 32 9.71 -1.89 -2.99
CA LEU A 32 10.45 -0.77 -3.58
C LEU A 32 11.73 -1.26 -4.28
N LYS A 33 11.94 -0.78 -5.50
CA LYS A 33 13.20 -0.86 -6.26
C LYS A 33 13.69 0.54 -6.59
N VAL A 34 15.00 0.73 -6.51
CA VAL A 34 15.66 2.01 -6.76
C VAL A 34 16.65 1.82 -7.90
N GLU A 35 16.51 2.65 -8.93
CA GLU A 35 17.40 2.70 -10.08
C GLU A 35 18.00 4.10 -10.18
N VAL A 36 19.30 4.18 -10.42
CA VAL A 36 19.99 5.45 -10.59
C VAL A 36 20.46 5.54 -12.03
N GLU A 37 19.84 6.43 -12.79
CA GLU A 37 20.17 6.69 -14.19
C GLU A 37 20.77 8.10 -14.29
N GLU A 38 22.07 8.17 -14.59
CA GLU A 38 22.86 9.40 -14.70
C GLU A 38 22.82 10.28 -13.44
N LYS A 39 21.83 11.19 -13.37
CA LYS A 39 21.61 12.17 -12.29
C LYS A 39 20.17 12.17 -11.78
N LYS A 40 19.37 11.17 -12.17
CA LYS A 40 17.99 11.01 -11.72
C LYS A 40 17.86 9.71 -10.93
N ILE A 41 17.03 9.76 -9.89
CA ILE A 41 16.71 8.57 -9.11
C ILE A 41 15.31 8.14 -9.52
N ARG A 42 15.20 6.92 -10.04
CA ARG A 42 13.92 6.29 -10.37
C ARG A 42 13.54 5.36 -9.23
N LEU A 43 12.36 5.59 -8.67
CA LEU A 43 11.79 4.77 -7.61
C LEU A 43 10.61 4.00 -8.20
N ILE A 44 10.64 2.67 -8.08
CA ILE A 44 9.65 1.77 -8.66
C ILE A 44 9.04 0.98 -7.51
N TRP A 45 7.75 1.16 -7.28
CA TRP A 45 6.99 0.32 -6.35
C TRP A 45 6.16 -0.69 -7.12
N ASP A 46 6.39 -1.97 -6.85
CA ASP A 46 5.47 -3.05 -7.22
C ASP A 46 4.46 -3.25 -6.07
N ILE A 47 3.18 -3.10 -6.38
CA ILE A 47 2.07 -3.10 -5.42
C ILE A 47 1.24 -4.36 -5.63
N LYS A 48 1.06 -5.14 -4.56
CA LYS A 48 0.29 -6.38 -4.60
C LYS A 48 -1.19 -6.11 -4.92
N GLU A 49 -1.85 -7.11 -5.51
CA GLU A 49 -3.28 -7.05 -5.79
C GLU A 49 -4.09 -6.69 -4.54
N ASN A 50 -5.13 -5.88 -4.73
CA ASN A 50 -5.98 -5.34 -3.67
C ASN A 50 -5.28 -4.42 -2.65
N CYS A 51 -4.06 -3.96 -2.94
CA CYS A 51 -3.38 -2.90 -2.19
C CYS A 51 -3.22 -1.63 -3.06
N TYR A 52 -3.07 -0.48 -2.41
CA TYR A 52 -2.83 0.79 -3.08
C TYR A 52 -2.02 1.75 -2.21
N LEU A 53 -1.32 2.68 -2.88
CA LEU A 53 -0.54 3.75 -2.25
C LEU A 53 -1.18 5.10 -2.55
N TYR A 54 -1.34 5.93 -1.52
CA TYR A 54 -1.86 7.29 -1.65
C TYR A 54 -0.78 8.24 -2.17
N LEU A 55 -1.11 9.03 -3.19
CA LEU A 55 -0.18 9.99 -3.80
C LEU A 55 0.26 11.05 -2.77
N ASP A 56 -0.67 11.55 -1.96
CA ASP A 56 -0.43 12.61 -0.97
C ASP A 56 0.42 12.15 0.23
N LYS A 57 0.67 10.84 0.37
CA LYS A 57 1.50 10.27 1.44
C LYS A 57 2.96 10.06 1.05
N PHE A 58 3.33 10.32 -0.21
CA PHE A 58 4.72 10.29 -0.60
C PHE A 58 5.44 11.55 -0.11
N SER A 59 6.57 11.35 0.57
CA SER A 59 7.48 12.42 0.97
C SER A 59 8.92 11.94 0.81
N PHE A 60 9.76 12.81 0.25
CA PHE A 60 11.15 12.50 -0.05
C PHE A 60 12.01 13.58 0.58
N ILE A 61 12.91 13.18 1.48
CA ILE A 61 13.80 14.09 2.19
C ILE A 61 15.23 13.74 1.82
N ASP A 62 16.01 14.76 1.46
CA ASP A 62 17.45 14.64 1.33
C ASP A 62 18.07 14.52 2.72
N GLN A 63 18.66 13.37 3.03
CA GLN A 63 19.27 13.14 4.35
C GLN A 63 20.49 14.04 4.62
N PHE A 64 21.11 14.64 3.59
CA PHE A 64 22.29 15.50 3.76
C PHE A 64 21.91 16.97 3.93
N THR A 65 20.91 17.45 3.17
CA THR A 65 20.47 18.85 3.24
C THR A 65 19.26 19.05 4.16
N GLY A 66 18.50 18.00 4.45
CA GLY A 66 17.23 18.04 5.18
C GLY A 66 16.06 18.62 4.36
N GLU A 67 16.27 18.87 3.07
CA GLU A 67 15.27 19.49 2.21
C GLU A 67 14.33 18.46 1.59
N ASN A 68 13.06 18.84 1.43
CA ASN A 68 12.11 18.03 0.67
C ASN A 68 12.47 18.05 -0.82
N LYS A 69 12.52 16.87 -1.44
CA LYS A 69 12.70 16.71 -2.89
C LYS A 69 11.34 16.75 -3.57
N ILE A 70 11.30 17.47 -4.69
CA ILE A 70 10.15 17.47 -5.57
C ILE A 70 10.24 16.22 -6.44
N ALA A 71 9.23 15.36 -6.36
CA ALA A 71 9.13 14.17 -7.17
C ALA A 71 8.15 14.38 -8.33
N LEU A 72 8.44 13.76 -9.47
CA LEU A 72 7.54 13.68 -10.61
C LEU A 72 6.75 12.37 -10.52
N PHE A 73 5.45 12.50 -10.29
CA PHE A 73 4.52 11.39 -10.21
C PHE A 73 3.83 11.15 -11.56
N PRO A 74 3.51 9.89 -11.89
CA PRO A 74 2.61 9.59 -12.99
C PRO A 74 1.17 9.91 -12.57
N LYS A 75 0.24 9.93 -13.53
CA LYS A 75 -1.18 10.12 -13.23
C LYS A 75 -1.70 8.95 -12.40
N GLY A 76 -2.22 9.22 -11.22
CA GLY A 76 -2.87 8.22 -10.36
C GLY A 76 -4.33 8.01 -10.74
N LYS A 77 -4.98 7.11 -10.00
CA LYS A 77 -6.43 6.90 -10.08
C LYS A 77 -7.09 7.67 -8.96
N VAL A 78 -8.17 8.37 -9.27
CA VAL A 78 -9.00 9.00 -8.23
C VAL A 78 -9.91 7.94 -7.63
N LEU A 79 -9.88 7.82 -6.32
CA LEU A 79 -10.76 6.99 -5.52
C LEU A 79 -11.55 7.90 -4.59
N GLU A 80 -12.86 7.66 -4.51
CA GLU A 80 -13.72 8.34 -3.56
C GLU A 80 -13.72 7.53 -2.26
N ASP A 81 -13.09 8.09 -1.23
CA ASP A 81 -13.02 7.52 0.09
C ASP A 81 -14.04 8.21 1.00
N GLU A 82 -14.80 7.43 1.78
CA GLU A 82 -15.87 7.96 2.62
C GLU A 82 -15.37 8.86 3.77
N PHE A 83 -14.09 8.77 4.12
CA PHE A 83 -13.44 9.58 5.16
C PHE A 83 -12.59 10.71 4.60
N PHE A 84 -11.95 10.51 3.44
CA PHE A 84 -10.99 11.44 2.86
C PHE A 84 -11.47 12.14 1.57
N GLY A 85 -12.63 11.77 1.05
CA GLY A 85 -13.17 12.29 -0.20
C GLY A 85 -12.37 11.80 -1.42
N ASN A 86 -12.21 12.67 -2.43
CA ASN A 86 -11.47 12.32 -3.63
C ASN A 86 -9.95 12.28 -3.36
N VAL A 87 -9.39 11.08 -3.30
CA VAL A 87 -7.96 10.84 -3.11
C VAL A 87 -7.36 10.26 -4.38
N GLU A 88 -6.11 10.62 -4.69
CA GLU A 88 -5.38 10.04 -5.81
C GLU A 88 -4.47 8.91 -5.32
N VAL A 89 -4.59 7.73 -5.93
CA VAL A 89 -3.93 6.49 -5.50
C VAL A 89 -3.28 5.75 -6.65
N PHE A 90 -2.31 4.90 -6.34
CA PHE A 90 -1.65 4.00 -7.27
C PHE A 90 -1.94 2.54 -6.95
N PHE A 91 -2.20 1.75 -7.99
CA PHE A 91 -2.40 0.30 -7.91
C PHE A 91 -1.37 -0.40 -8.80
N ASN A 92 -1.07 -1.66 -8.51
CA ASN A 92 -0.20 -2.57 -9.27
C ASN A 92 1.27 -2.14 -9.37
N ARG A 93 1.55 -0.95 -9.90
CA ARG A 93 2.89 -0.41 -10.05
C ARG A 93 2.86 1.11 -10.15
N VAL A 94 3.84 1.76 -9.54
CA VAL A 94 4.10 3.20 -9.73
C VAL A 94 5.59 3.44 -9.92
N GLU A 95 5.91 4.34 -10.85
CA GLU A 95 7.28 4.80 -11.11
C GLU A 95 7.37 6.29 -10.86
N ILE A 96 8.26 6.68 -9.97
CA ILE A 96 8.46 8.07 -9.52
C ILE A 96 9.89 8.48 -9.87
N SER A 97 10.05 9.69 -10.39
CA SER A 97 11.38 10.27 -10.66
C SER A 97 11.69 11.40 -9.69
N LEU A 98 12.86 11.33 -9.05
CA LEU A 98 13.46 12.40 -8.24
C LEU A 98 14.58 13.12 -9.00
#